data_AF-A0A2V3IWC9-F1
#
_entry.id   AF-A0A2V3IWC9-F1
#
_cell.length_a   1.000
_cell.length_b   1.000
_cell.length_c   1.000
_cell.angle_alpha   90.00
_cell.angle_beta   90.00
_cell.angle_gamma   90.00
#
_symmetry.space_group_name_H-M   'P 1'
#
loop_
_entity.id
_entity.type
_entity.pdbx_description
1 polymer ?
#
loop_
_entity_poly.entity_id
_entity_poly.type
_entity_poly.pdbx_seq_one_letter_code
_entity_poly.pdbx_strand_id
1 'polypeptide(L)'
;MSRRVFSRIFAAVVNESDYIRKGLRSDAVGKMAILPLLEVVCALRQLSYGITANLSDNLFDVAESTAALCLEVFCQAVVRCYQDQYFRVPTAGDLERLEREFAAVGFLGCIECFDCAEWTWNHFSKALQGIMIRKNGVPTVRMEAIWSLDLGIWAFRYGLPRVMNDLNILVVSNYLHSIIA
;
A
#
# COMPACT_ATOMS: atom_id res chain seq x y z
N MET A 1 4.89 -12.81 -4.49
CA MET A 1 5.95 -12.39 -3.56
C MET A 1 6.92 -13.54 -3.31
N SER A 2 8.24 -13.28 -3.29
CA SER A 2 9.23 -14.33 -3.02
C SER A 2 9.27 -14.71 -1.54
N ARG A 3 9.67 -15.95 -1.23
CA ARG A 3 9.79 -16.44 0.15
C ARG A 3 10.74 -15.57 1.00
N ARG A 4 11.84 -15.09 0.41
CA ARG A 4 12.82 -14.24 1.09
C ARG A 4 12.22 -12.90 1.52
N VAL A 5 11.43 -12.26 0.65
CA VAL A 5 10.76 -11.00 0.98
C VAL A 5 9.71 -11.24 2.05
N PHE A 6 8.89 -12.28 1.89
CA PHE A 6 7.89 -12.64 2.90
C PHE A 6 8.50 -12.86 4.28
N SER A 7 9.56 -13.68 4.39
CA SER A 7 10.20 -13.97 5.68
C SER A 7 10.79 -12.72 6.33
N ARG A 8 11.33 -11.78 5.54
CA ARG A 8 11.82 -10.49 6.07
C ARG A 8 10.69 -9.64 6.63
N ILE A 9 9.60 -9.49 5.88
CA ILE A 9 8.43 -8.70 6.31
C ILE A 9 7.81 -9.34 7.55
N PHE A 10 7.58 -10.66 7.52
CA PHE A 10 7.01 -11.40 8.64
C PHE A 10 7.83 -11.23 9.91
N ALA A 11 9.15 -11.43 9.84
CA ALA A 11 10.03 -11.28 11.00
C ALA A 11 10.03 -9.84 11.54
N ALA A 12 10.08 -8.83 10.67
CA ALA A 12 10.03 -7.43 11.08
C ALA A 12 8.71 -7.08 11.77
N VAL A 13 7.57 -7.46 11.16
CA VAL A 13 6.24 -7.15 11.68
C VAL A 13 5.94 -7.86 13.00
N VAL A 14 6.33 -9.13 13.14
CA VAL A 14 6.19 -9.87 14.41
C VAL A 14 7.08 -9.29 15.50
N ASN A 15 8.26 -8.76 15.13
CA ASN A 15 9.14 -8.08 16.08
C ASN A 15 8.69 -6.65 16.41
N GLU A 16 7.86 -6.01 15.60
CA GLU A 16 7.37 -4.64 15.88
C GLU A 16 6.03 -4.66 16.61
N SER A 17 5.10 -5.51 16.18
CA SER A 17 3.73 -5.53 16.73
C SER A 17 3.59 -6.55 17.85
N ASP A 18 3.37 -6.04 19.06
CA ASP A 18 3.04 -6.84 20.22
C ASP A 18 1.74 -7.64 20.06
N TYR A 19 0.78 -7.10 19.29
CA TYR A 19 -0.47 -7.79 18.97
C TYR A 19 -0.18 -9.04 18.14
N ILE A 20 0.54 -8.87 17.01
CA ILE A 20 0.86 -9.96 16.09
C ILE A 20 1.80 -10.97 16.77
N ARG A 21 2.77 -10.50 17.57
CA ARG A 21 3.70 -11.37 18.29
C ARG A 21 3.01 -12.28 19.28
N LYS A 22 2.05 -11.74 20.02
CA LYS A 22 1.31 -12.48 21.04
C LYS A 22 0.22 -13.36 20.42
N GLY A 23 -0.17 -13.07 19.16
CA GLY A 23 -1.35 -13.64 18.51
C GLY A 23 -2.63 -13.28 19.25
N LEU A 24 -3.80 -13.70 18.74
CA LEU A 24 -4.97 -13.75 19.62
C LEU A 24 -4.66 -14.72 20.78
N ARG A 25 -5.05 -14.33 21.99
CA ARG A 25 -4.97 -15.22 23.16
C ARG A 25 -5.95 -16.36 23.02
N SER A 26 -5.68 -17.48 23.69
CA SER A 26 -6.60 -18.61 23.74
C SER A 26 -8.02 -18.15 24.09
N ASP A 27 -9.02 -18.69 23.40
CA ASP A 27 -10.42 -18.42 23.73
C ASP A 27 -10.75 -18.90 25.16
N ALA A 28 -11.95 -18.57 25.66
CA ALA A 28 -12.39 -18.98 27.00
C ALA A 28 -12.39 -20.52 27.21
N VAL A 29 -12.20 -21.30 26.14
CA VAL A 29 -12.15 -22.77 26.12
C VAL A 29 -10.70 -23.29 26.03
N GLY A 30 -9.70 -22.40 25.95
CA GLY A 30 -8.28 -22.74 25.88
C GLY A 30 -7.79 -23.12 24.48
N LYS A 31 -8.60 -22.92 23.43
CA LYS A 31 -8.20 -23.19 22.05
C LYS A 31 -7.25 -22.08 21.59
N MET A 32 -6.06 -22.46 21.11
CA MET A 32 -5.09 -21.51 20.56
C MET A 32 -5.76 -20.71 19.45
N ALA A 33 -5.76 -19.38 19.58
CA ALA A 33 -6.35 -18.53 18.58
C ALA A 33 -5.41 -18.31 17.38
N ILE A 34 -5.81 -17.40 16.49
CA ILE A 34 -5.20 -17.17 15.17
C ILE A 34 -3.67 -17.01 15.29
N LEU A 35 -2.95 -17.81 14.51
CA LEU A 35 -1.49 -17.78 14.48
C LEU A 35 -0.99 -16.46 13.87
N PRO A 36 0.15 -15.91 14.32
CA PRO A 36 0.74 -14.68 13.74
C PRO A 36 0.93 -14.76 12.22
N LEU A 37 1.23 -15.97 11.73
CA LEU A 37 1.33 -16.25 10.29
C LEU A 37 0.01 -16.01 9.56
N LEU A 38 -1.11 -16.43 10.15
CA LEU A 38 -2.43 -16.28 9.57
C LEU A 38 -2.87 -14.82 9.56
N GLU A 39 -2.56 -14.04 10.60
CA GLU A 39 -2.83 -12.59 10.63
C GLU A 39 -2.07 -11.85 9.52
N VAL A 40 -0.77 -12.13 9.38
CA VAL A 40 0.07 -11.51 8.33
C VAL A 40 -0.38 -11.94 6.94
N VAL A 41 -0.71 -13.22 6.72
CA VAL A 41 -1.21 -13.71 5.44
C VAL A 41 -2.58 -13.09 5.12
N CYS A 42 -3.48 -13.00 6.10
CA CYS A 42 -4.79 -12.37 5.95
C CYS A 42 -4.65 -10.91 5.51
N ALA A 43 -3.81 -10.12 6.18
CA ALA A 43 -3.53 -8.74 5.82
C ALA A 43 -2.93 -8.61 4.41
N LEU A 44 -1.92 -9.42 4.09
CA LEU A 44 -1.28 -9.41 2.76
C LEU A 44 -2.27 -9.78 1.65
N ARG A 45 -3.22 -10.67 1.93
CA ARG A 45 -4.24 -11.11 0.96
C ARG A 45 -5.29 -10.03 0.72
N GLN A 46 -5.72 -9.35 1.79
CA GLN A 46 -6.57 -8.17 1.67
C GLN A 46 -5.89 -7.09 0.81
N LEU A 47 -4.61 -6.80 1.05
CA LEU A 47 -3.84 -5.84 0.25
C LEU A 47 -3.61 -6.28 -1.20
N SER A 48 -3.24 -7.54 -1.44
CA SER A 48 -2.83 -7.99 -2.78
C SER A 48 -4.00 -8.14 -3.74
N TYR A 49 -5.17 -8.49 -3.22
CA TYR A 49 -6.35 -8.77 -4.05
C TYR A 49 -7.47 -7.75 -3.87
N GLY A 50 -7.29 -6.73 -3.02
CA GLY A 50 -8.34 -5.77 -2.69
C GLY A 50 -9.58 -6.43 -2.08
N ILE A 51 -9.39 -7.56 -1.38
CA ILE A 51 -10.48 -8.33 -0.79
C ILE A 51 -10.97 -7.59 0.45
N THR A 52 -12.30 -7.45 0.59
CA THR A 52 -12.90 -6.85 1.77
C THR A 52 -12.74 -7.77 3.00
N ALA A 53 -12.72 -7.18 4.19
CA ALA A 53 -12.56 -7.94 5.42
C ALA A 53 -13.60 -9.08 5.57
N ASN A 54 -14.84 -8.88 5.10
CA ASN A 54 -15.92 -9.90 5.10
C ASN A 54 -15.61 -11.15 4.24
N LEU A 55 -14.83 -11.00 3.18
CA LEU A 55 -14.43 -12.13 2.33
C LEU A 55 -13.31 -12.97 2.96
N SER A 56 -12.70 -12.50 4.05
CA SER A 56 -11.62 -13.17 4.77
C SER A 56 -12.11 -14.40 5.54
N ASP A 57 -13.34 -14.38 6.03
CA ASP A 57 -14.00 -15.50 6.70
C ASP A 57 -13.96 -16.76 5.81
N ASN A 58 -14.26 -16.60 4.51
CA ASN A 58 -14.31 -17.72 3.55
C ASN A 58 -12.94 -18.30 3.17
N LEU A 59 -11.85 -17.54 3.39
CA LEU A 59 -10.49 -17.91 2.97
C LEU A 59 -9.62 -18.38 4.13
N PHE A 60 -9.85 -17.84 5.32
CA PHE A 60 -8.97 -18.01 6.48
C PHE A 60 -9.71 -18.42 7.75
N ASP A 61 -11.05 -18.55 7.72
CA ASP A 61 -11.90 -18.73 8.91
C ASP A 61 -11.64 -17.67 9.99
N VAL A 62 -11.37 -16.43 9.54
CA VAL A 62 -11.12 -15.27 10.41
C VAL A 62 -12.28 -14.30 10.26
N ALA A 63 -12.98 -14.03 11.36
CA ALA A 63 -14.10 -13.09 11.39
C ALA A 63 -13.74 -11.71 10.82
N GLU A 64 -14.68 -11.08 10.13
CA GLU A 64 -14.52 -9.77 9.47
C GLU A 64 -13.83 -8.72 10.34
N SER A 65 -14.27 -8.54 11.59
CA SER A 65 -13.69 -7.56 12.51
C SER A 65 -12.22 -7.86 12.84
N THR A 66 -11.88 -9.14 12.98
CA THR A 66 -10.51 -9.59 13.22
C THR A 66 -9.66 -9.43 11.96
N ALA A 67 -10.21 -9.71 10.78
CA ALA A 67 -9.50 -9.52 9.51
C ALA A 67 -9.18 -8.04 9.26
N ALA A 68 -10.14 -7.14 9.51
CA ALA A 68 -9.93 -5.70 9.42
C ALA A 68 -8.86 -5.21 10.42
N LEU A 69 -8.91 -5.71 11.66
CA LEU A 69 -7.91 -5.39 12.68
C LEU A 69 -6.51 -5.91 12.31
N CYS A 70 -6.42 -7.13 11.78
CA CYS A 70 -5.15 -7.69 11.30
C CYS A 70 -4.53 -6.80 10.21
N LEU A 71 -5.35 -6.33 9.26
CA LEU A 71 -4.90 -5.41 8.22
C LEU A 71 -4.38 -4.10 8.81
N GLU A 72 -5.12 -3.49 9.73
CA GLU A 72 -4.73 -2.23 10.36
C GLU A 72 -3.40 -2.37 11.11
N VAL A 73 -3.29 -3.37 12.00
CA VAL A 73 -2.10 -3.61 12.80
C VAL A 73 -0.90 -3.96 11.91
N PHE A 74 -1.12 -4.75 10.87
CA PHE A 74 -0.07 -5.08 9.89
C PHE A 74 0.44 -3.82 9.19
N CYS A 75 -0.45 -2.97 8.66
CA CYS A 75 -0.07 -1.74 7.99
C CYS A 75 0.70 -0.79 8.91
N GLN A 76 0.26 -0.62 10.16
CA GLN A 76 0.96 0.20 11.15
C GLN A 76 2.37 -0.34 11.44
N ALA A 77 2.50 -1.65 11.62
CA ALA A 77 3.80 -2.28 11.86
C ALA A 77 4.73 -2.15 10.65
N VAL A 78 4.22 -2.33 9.43
CA VAL A 78 4.99 -2.14 8.19
C VAL A 78 5.47 -0.70 8.08
N VAL A 79 4.61 0.30 8.29
CA VAL A 79 5.01 1.71 8.26
C VAL A 79 6.10 1.97 9.29
N ARG A 80 5.96 1.51 10.53
CA ARG A 80 6.99 1.71 11.56
C ARG A 80 8.33 1.07 11.19
N CYS A 81 8.32 -0.15 10.65
CA CYS A 81 9.54 -0.86 10.27
C CYS A 81 10.26 -0.21 9.09
N TYR A 82 9.52 0.39 8.16
CA TYR A 82 10.03 0.70 6.81
C TYR A 82 9.90 2.17 6.42
N GLN A 83 9.29 3.03 7.23
CA GLN A 83 9.09 4.45 6.89
C GLN A 83 10.38 5.17 6.55
N ASP A 84 11.43 4.96 7.32
CA ASP A 84 12.70 5.66 7.13
C ASP A 84 13.46 5.19 5.88
N GLN A 85 13.11 4.01 5.35
CA GLN A 85 13.75 3.46 4.15
C GLN A 85 12.91 3.69 2.89
N TYR A 86 11.59 3.51 3.00
CA TYR A 86 10.70 3.38 1.86
C TYR A 86 9.49 4.32 1.89
N PHE A 87 9.17 4.97 3.02
CA PHE A 87 8.05 5.93 3.11
C PHE A 87 8.54 7.30 3.60
N ARG A 88 9.68 7.76 3.07
CA ARG A 88 10.26 9.07 3.39
C ARG A 88 10.40 9.93 2.14
N VAL A 89 10.60 11.23 2.36
CA VAL A 89 10.99 12.15 1.29
C VAL A 89 12.36 11.72 0.73
N PRO A 90 12.52 11.65 -0.60
CA PRO A 90 13.81 11.33 -1.22
C PRO A 90 14.87 12.36 -0.84
N THR A 91 16.09 11.89 -0.58
CA THR A 91 17.26 12.76 -0.39
C THR A 91 17.90 13.06 -1.75
N ALA A 92 18.76 14.07 -1.82
CA ALA A 92 19.52 14.37 -3.04
C ALA A 92 20.28 13.14 -3.59
N GLY A 93 20.86 12.32 -2.72
CA GLY A 93 21.54 11.08 -3.12
C GLY A 93 20.59 10.01 -3.68
N ASP A 94 19.35 9.95 -3.19
CA ASP A 94 18.33 9.08 -3.80
C ASP A 94 17.95 9.58 -5.19
N LEU A 95 17.80 10.90 -5.37
CA LEU A 95 17.48 11.51 -6.65
C LEU A 95 18.58 11.24 -7.69
N GLU A 96 19.85 11.43 -7.34
CA GLU A 96 20.99 11.12 -8.22
C GLU A 96 21.06 9.63 -8.58
N ARG A 97 20.65 8.76 -7.65
CA ARG A 97 20.57 7.32 -7.93
C ARG A 97 19.42 7.01 -8.88
N LEU A 98 18.23 7.57 -8.63
CA LEU A 98 17.06 7.42 -9.47
C LEU A 98 17.33 7.90 -10.90
N GLU A 99 17.95 9.08 -11.04
CA GLU A 99 18.32 9.62 -12.34
C GLU A 99 19.24 8.68 -13.12
N ARG A 100 20.24 8.09 -12.47
CA ARG A 100 21.13 7.10 -13.10
C ARG A 100 20.41 5.82 -13.48
N GLU A 101 19.53 5.31 -12.61
CA GLU A 101 18.71 4.12 -12.90
C GLU A 101 17.78 4.36 -14.09
N PHE A 102 17.13 5.52 -14.11
CA PHE A 102 16.24 5.96 -15.18
C PHE A 102 16.96 6.23 -16.50
N ALA A 103 18.16 6.84 -16.45
CA ALA A 103 19.01 7.02 -17.63
C ALA A 103 19.42 5.68 -18.26
N ALA A 104 19.61 4.63 -17.45
CA ALA A 104 19.98 3.31 -17.95
C ALA A 104 18.84 2.57 -18.66
N VAL A 105 17.58 2.82 -18.27
CA VAL A 105 16.39 2.17 -18.87
C VAL A 105 15.75 3.02 -19.97
N GLY A 106 16.05 4.32 -20.02
CA GLY A 106 15.55 5.26 -21.01
C GLY A 106 14.14 5.80 -20.70
N PHE A 107 13.70 6.80 -21.46
CA PHE A 107 12.49 7.59 -21.17
C PHE A 107 11.20 6.77 -21.02
N LEU A 108 11.01 5.71 -21.82
CA LEU A 108 9.84 4.83 -21.66
C LEU A 108 9.83 4.12 -20.30
N GLY A 109 10.97 3.60 -19.84
CA GLY A 109 11.06 2.95 -18.53
C GLY A 109 10.89 3.92 -17.36
N CYS A 110 11.19 5.20 -17.57
CA CYS A 110 10.88 6.26 -16.61
C CYS A 110 9.37 6.51 -16.55
N ILE A 111 8.67 6.56 -17.69
CA ILE A 111 7.22 6.76 -17.70
C ILE A 111 6.49 5.62 -16.97
N GLU A 112 6.93 4.37 -17.15
CA GLU A 112 6.34 3.21 -16.49
C GLU A 112 6.52 3.21 -14.96
N CYS A 113 7.39 4.06 -14.41
CA CYS A 113 7.52 4.25 -12.97
C CYS A 113 6.58 5.31 -12.39
N PHE A 114 5.84 6.02 -13.27
CA PHE A 114 4.74 6.92 -12.95
C PHE A 114 3.44 6.24 -13.37
N ASP A 115 2.95 5.30 -12.56
CA ASP A 115 1.72 4.59 -12.90
C ASP A 115 0.51 5.14 -12.12
N CYS A 116 -0.60 5.30 -12.85
CA CYS A 116 -1.90 5.72 -12.35
C CYS A 116 -2.83 4.50 -12.32
N ALA A 117 -3.07 3.91 -11.14
CA ALA A 117 -4.06 2.84 -10.99
C ALA A 117 -5.43 3.42 -10.60
N GLU A 118 -6.49 3.00 -11.29
CA GLU A 118 -7.87 3.34 -10.93
C GLU A 118 -8.51 2.20 -10.13
N TRP A 119 -9.05 2.55 -8.97
CA TRP A 119 -9.68 1.60 -8.05
C TRP A 119 -11.13 1.99 -7.80
N THR A 120 -12.05 1.06 -8.02
CA THR A 120 -13.44 1.21 -7.57
C THR A 120 -13.51 0.91 -6.08
N TRP A 121 -13.92 1.88 -5.28
CA TRP A 121 -13.96 1.72 -3.83
C TRP A 121 -15.40 1.78 -3.33
N ASN A 122 -15.91 0.65 -2.82
CA ASN A 122 -17.33 0.48 -2.46
C ASN A 122 -17.72 1.14 -1.13
N HIS A 123 -16.76 1.63 -0.35
CA HIS A 123 -16.96 2.18 1.00
C HIS A 123 -16.50 3.64 1.15
N PHE A 124 -16.82 4.50 0.20
CA PHE A 124 -16.67 5.95 0.41
C PHE A 124 -17.73 6.49 1.38
N SER A 125 -17.36 7.49 2.18
CA SER A 125 -18.35 8.32 2.88
C SER A 125 -19.26 9.01 1.84
N LYS A 126 -20.56 9.12 2.11
CA LYS A 126 -21.54 9.73 1.18
C LYS A 126 -21.12 11.13 0.72
N ALA A 127 -20.41 11.88 1.57
CA ALA A 127 -19.87 13.20 1.27
C ALA A 127 -18.80 13.18 0.15
N LEU A 128 -17.98 12.13 0.08
CA LEU A 128 -16.90 12.00 -0.91
C LEU A 128 -17.37 11.33 -2.21
N GLN A 129 -18.43 10.51 -2.15
CA GLN A 129 -18.99 9.83 -3.33
C GLN A 129 -19.35 10.82 -4.44
N GLY A 130 -19.99 11.95 -4.12
CA GLY A 130 -20.42 12.94 -5.12
C GLY A 130 -19.26 13.52 -5.96
N ILE A 131 -18.06 13.62 -5.39
CA ILE A 131 -16.87 14.18 -6.05
C ILE A 131 -16.07 13.09 -6.78
N MET A 132 -16.20 11.84 -6.34
CA MET A 132 -15.47 10.67 -6.84
C MET A 132 -16.23 9.88 -7.92
N ILE A 133 -17.53 10.14 -8.12
CA ILE A 133 -18.34 9.50 -9.15
C ILE A 133 -17.95 10.01 -10.55
N ARG A 134 -17.56 9.09 -11.43
CA ARG A 134 -17.36 9.36 -12.87
C ARG A 134 -18.68 9.32 -13.66
N LYS A 135 -18.60 9.52 -14.98
CA LYS A 135 -19.70 9.33 -15.95
C LYS A 135 -20.43 7.99 -15.81
N ASN A 136 -19.76 6.96 -15.28
CA ASN A 136 -20.28 5.60 -15.19
C ASN A 136 -21.05 5.35 -13.88
N GLY A 137 -21.22 6.36 -13.02
CA GLY A 137 -21.98 6.26 -11.77
C GLY A 137 -21.24 5.60 -10.61
N VAL A 138 -20.03 5.05 -10.83
CA VAL A 138 -19.23 4.37 -9.81
C VAL A 138 -18.21 5.35 -9.21
N PRO A 139 -18.11 5.45 -7.88
CA PRO A 139 -17.06 6.23 -7.23
C PRO A 139 -15.71 5.52 -7.38
N THR A 140 -14.75 6.23 -7.97
CA THR A 140 -13.39 5.71 -8.16
C THR A 140 -12.36 6.60 -7.47
N VAL A 141 -11.25 5.98 -7.05
CA VAL A 141 -10.04 6.68 -6.60
C VAL A 141 -8.98 6.47 -7.65
N ARG A 142 -8.27 7.54 -8.03
CA ARG A 142 -7.01 7.41 -8.75
C ARG A 142 -5.87 7.39 -7.74
N MET A 143 -5.04 6.35 -7.83
CA MET A 143 -3.83 6.17 -7.06
C MET A 143 -2.64 6.38 -8.00
N GLU A 144 -1.69 7.17 -7.55
CA GLU A 144 -0.45 7.47 -8.27
C GLU A 144 0.73 7.16 -7.38
N ALA A 145 1.69 6.43 -7.94
CA ALA A 145 2.92 6.12 -7.26
C ALA A 145 4.12 6.45 -8.17
N ILE A 146 5.15 7.05 -7.59
CA ILE A 146 6.48 7.09 -8.17
C ILE A 146 7.27 6.01 -7.45
N TRP A 147 7.73 5.01 -8.20
CA TRP A 147 8.60 3.98 -7.64
C TRP A 147 9.91 3.84 -8.40
N SER A 148 10.86 3.15 -7.79
CA SER A 148 12.14 2.77 -8.40
C SER A 148 12.24 1.28 -8.66
N LEU A 149 13.25 0.87 -9.43
CA LEU A 149 13.47 -0.53 -9.81
C LEU A 149 13.74 -1.44 -8.59
N ASP A 150 14.22 -0.87 -7.49
CA ASP A 150 14.41 -1.54 -6.20
C ASP A 150 13.15 -1.55 -5.32
N LEU A 151 11.98 -1.21 -5.87
CA LEU A 151 10.67 -1.16 -5.21
C LEU A 151 10.52 -0.07 -4.14
N GLY A 152 11.39 0.94 -4.14
CA GLY A 152 11.18 2.15 -3.33
C GLY A 152 9.98 2.93 -3.83
N ILE A 153 9.05 3.29 -2.95
CA ILE A 153 7.91 4.16 -3.27
C ILE A 153 8.23 5.57 -2.76
N TRP A 154 8.54 6.49 -3.65
CA TRP A 154 9.06 7.82 -3.32
C TRP A 154 7.96 8.88 -3.22
N ALA A 155 6.90 8.69 -3.98
CA ALA A 155 5.70 9.48 -3.87
C ALA A 155 4.50 8.56 -4.02
N PHE A 156 3.49 8.75 -3.18
CA PHE A 156 2.25 8.00 -3.22
C PHE A 156 1.09 8.97 -2.97
N ARG A 157 0.19 9.13 -3.94
CA ARG A 157 -0.91 10.09 -3.87
C ARG A 157 -2.22 9.44 -4.28
N TYR A 158 -3.29 9.85 -3.61
CA TYR A 158 -4.65 9.61 -4.05
C TYR A 158 -5.27 10.91 -4.51
N GLY A 159 -6.08 10.87 -5.57
CA GLY A 159 -7.00 11.98 -5.79
C GLY A 159 -8.02 11.76 -6.88
N LEU A 160 -8.55 12.89 -7.35
CA LEU A 160 -9.81 12.93 -8.07
C LEU A 160 -9.67 12.31 -9.47
N PRO A 161 -10.57 11.39 -9.86
CA PRO A 161 -10.51 10.67 -11.14
C PRO A 161 -10.48 11.57 -12.39
N ARG A 162 -10.91 12.83 -12.25
CA ARG A 162 -11.04 13.78 -13.37
C ARG A 162 -9.88 14.76 -13.54
N VAL A 163 -9.06 15.01 -12.51
CA VAL A 163 -8.16 16.18 -12.51
C VAL A 163 -6.71 15.78 -12.76
N MET A 164 -6.27 14.64 -12.23
CA MET A 164 -4.89 14.17 -12.35
C MET A 164 -4.81 13.10 -13.45
N ASN A 165 -4.08 13.39 -14.53
CA ASN A 165 -3.59 12.44 -15.52
C ASN A 165 -2.07 12.60 -15.61
N ASP A 166 -1.36 11.66 -16.25
CA ASP A 166 0.11 11.63 -16.31
C ASP A 166 0.72 13.00 -16.65
N LEU A 167 0.08 13.77 -17.54
CA LEU A 167 0.48 15.12 -17.95
C LEU A 167 0.25 16.21 -16.89
N ASN A 168 -0.93 16.27 -16.28
CA ASN A 168 -1.22 17.28 -15.26
C ASN A 168 -0.45 17.04 -13.96
N ILE A 169 0.00 15.81 -13.72
CA ILE A 169 0.80 15.43 -12.55
C ILE A 169 2.20 16.00 -12.62
N LEU A 170 2.85 15.97 -13.79
CA LEU A 170 4.15 16.62 -13.98
C LEU A 170 4.09 18.10 -13.60
N VAL A 171 2.96 18.75 -13.89
CA VAL A 171 2.74 20.18 -13.67
C VAL A 171 2.34 20.51 -12.23
N VAL A 172 1.67 19.61 -11.51
CA VAL A 172 1.17 19.87 -10.13
C VAL A 172 2.06 19.21 -9.05
N SER A 173 2.95 18.32 -9.44
CA SER A 173 3.87 17.66 -8.52
C SER A 173 4.98 18.60 -8.07
N ASN A 174 4.83 19.16 -6.87
CA ASN A 174 5.91 19.92 -6.20
C ASN A 174 7.22 19.11 -6.11
N TYR A 175 7.13 17.78 -6.11
CA TYR A 175 8.27 16.87 -6.14
C TYR A 175 9.04 16.95 -7.47
N LEU A 176 8.34 16.91 -8.61
CA LEU A 176 8.99 17.03 -9.92
C LEU A 176 9.49 18.44 -10.17
N HIS A 177 8.76 19.47 -9.73
CA HIS A 177 9.25 20.85 -9.78
C HIS A 177 10.54 21.06 -8.99
N SER A 178 10.73 20.37 -7.86
CA SER A 178 11.98 20.44 -7.09
C SER A 178 13.16 19.67 -7.71
N ILE A 179 12.90 18.79 -8.68
CA ILE A 179 13.91 17.98 -9.38
C ILE A 179 14.30 18.61 -10.73
N ILE A 180 13.36 19.32 -11.36
CA ILE A 180 13.54 19.91 -12.70
C ILE A 180 14.12 21.35 -12.64
N ALA A 181 14.08 22.02 -11.49
CA ALA A 181 14.60 23.38 -11.27
C ALA A 181 16.08 23.39 -10.84
#